data_AF-A0A2V9ZI21-F1
#
_entry.id   AF-A0A2V9ZI21-F1
#
_cell.length_a   1.000
_cell.length_b   1.000
_cell.length_c   1.000
_cell.angle_alpha   90.00
_cell.angle_beta   90.00
_cell.angle_gamma   90.00
#
_symmetry.space_group_name_H-M   'P 1'
#
loop_
_entity.id
_entity.type
_entity.pdbx_description
1 polymer ?
#
loop_
_entity_poly.entity_id
_entity_poly.type
_entity_poly.pdbx_seq_one_letter_code
_entity_poly.pdbx_strand_id
1 'polypeptide(L)'
;TPLLSPDANTFLRSGHFTLTADGALSGEVIETSSGDHASRVRAAFIHFNDVQRLQHVEQRLNRSVQGFTLQALDLQQLRDLRQNLVLTYKFTTPQYGQVRGPLMLVRPRVLGEKSFPVEQKPRQYPLELGGTSREVDDYDIQLPDGYVVDDIPEPVKIDMGFGTYQSKIDIVGSKLHYRREYVVRKLAVPAEHIPELRKFEGTIGADESAAVVLKRTN
;
A
#
# COMPACT_ATOMS: atom_id res chain seq x y z
N THR A 1 14.32 -20.57 11.05
CA THR A 1 14.97 -19.44 10.35
C THR A 1 15.33 -18.40 11.39
N PRO A 2 16.54 -17.80 11.37
CA PRO A 2 16.89 -16.74 12.32
C PRO A 2 15.96 -15.55 12.13
N LEU A 3 15.53 -14.93 13.23
CA LEU A 3 14.66 -13.76 13.21
C LEU A 3 15.44 -12.57 12.66
N LEU A 4 15.06 -12.10 11.47
CA LEU A 4 15.62 -10.88 10.89
C LEU A 4 15.10 -9.66 11.69
N SER A 5 15.94 -8.65 11.91
CA SER A 5 15.43 -7.36 12.37
C SER A 5 14.46 -6.79 11.32
N PRO A 6 13.46 -5.97 11.72
CA PRO A 6 12.57 -5.32 10.76
C PRO A 6 13.32 -4.59 9.62
N ASP A 7 14.47 -4.00 9.93
CA ASP A 7 15.30 -3.30 8.94
C ASP A 7 16.02 -4.22 7.93
N ALA A 8 16.09 -5.52 8.21
CA ALA A 8 16.65 -6.52 7.29
C ALA A 8 15.57 -7.17 6.39
N ASN A 9 14.29 -6.91 6.66
CA ASN A 9 13.15 -7.38 5.87
C ASN A 9 12.26 -6.19 5.48
N THR A 10 12.61 -5.53 4.38
CA THR A 10 11.97 -4.27 3.97
C THR A 10 11.15 -4.41 2.70
N PHE A 11 10.08 -3.63 2.63
CA PHE A 11 9.30 -3.42 1.42
C PHE A 11 9.04 -1.93 1.25
N LEU A 12 9.64 -1.33 0.23
CA LEU A 12 9.44 0.07 -0.12
C LEU A 12 8.64 0.14 -1.41
N ARG A 13 7.58 0.93 -1.43
CA ARG A 13 6.83 1.23 -2.64
C ARG A 13 6.74 2.73 -2.82
N SER A 14 7.12 3.19 -4.00
CA SER A 14 7.01 4.60 -4.39
C SER A 14 6.17 4.70 -5.65
N GLY A 15 5.22 5.64 -5.68
CA GLY A 15 4.31 5.81 -6.80
C GLY A 15 4.13 7.27 -7.18
N HIS A 16 4.17 7.55 -8.48
CA HIS A 16 3.88 8.88 -9.03
C HIS A 16 2.68 8.77 -9.94
N PHE A 17 1.61 9.49 -9.60
CA PHE A 17 0.32 9.40 -10.24
C PHE A 17 -0.16 10.77 -10.71
N THR A 18 -0.96 10.75 -11.76
CA THR A 18 -1.71 11.90 -12.27
C THR A 18 -3.18 11.56 -12.27
N LEU A 19 -3.98 12.41 -11.61
CA LEU A 19 -5.43 12.31 -11.56
C LEU A 19 -6.05 13.36 -12.49
N THR A 20 -7.01 12.95 -13.31
CA THR A 20 -7.72 13.82 -14.25
C THR A 20 -9.08 14.27 -13.69
N ALA A 21 -9.64 15.33 -14.26
CA ALA A 21 -10.89 15.94 -13.80
C ALA A 21 -12.13 15.03 -13.91
N ASP A 22 -12.07 14.01 -14.76
CA ASP A 22 -13.09 12.95 -14.94
C ASP A 22 -12.86 11.74 -14.00
N GLY A 23 -11.81 11.75 -13.19
CA GLY A 23 -11.52 10.73 -12.20
C GLY A 23 -10.61 9.59 -12.67
N ALA A 24 -10.04 9.67 -13.88
CA ALA A 24 -9.03 8.70 -14.31
C ALA A 24 -7.71 8.93 -13.57
N LEU A 25 -7.02 7.85 -13.22
CA LEU A 25 -5.69 7.87 -12.60
C LEU A 25 -4.73 7.12 -13.51
N SER A 26 -3.55 7.69 -13.72
CA SER A 26 -2.42 7.02 -14.37
C SER A 26 -1.19 7.17 -13.51
N GLY A 27 -0.26 6.21 -13.56
CA GLY A 27 0.99 6.37 -12.84
C GLY A 27 1.97 5.24 -12.98
N GLU A 28 3.16 5.50 -12.48
CA GLU A 28 4.28 4.56 -12.37
C GLU A 28 4.51 4.22 -10.91
N VAL A 29 4.82 2.95 -10.65
CA VAL A 29 5.12 2.45 -9.32
C VAL A 29 6.39 1.63 -9.36
N ILE A 30 7.24 1.87 -8.37
CA ILE A 30 8.48 1.13 -8.14
C ILE A 30 8.37 0.47 -6.77
N GLU A 31 8.57 -0.84 -6.74
CA GLU A 31 8.65 -1.62 -5.52
C GLU A 31 10.06 -2.16 -5.34
N THR A 32 10.65 -1.90 -4.18
CA THR A 32 11.95 -2.43 -3.78
C THR A 32 11.76 -3.30 -2.56
N SER A 33 12.21 -4.55 -2.62
CA SER A 33 12.09 -5.49 -1.51
C SER A 33 13.41 -6.17 -1.16
N SER A 34 13.57 -6.47 0.12
CA SER A 34 14.70 -7.22 0.69
C SER A 34 14.21 -8.34 1.61
N GLY A 35 15.13 -9.17 2.11
CA GLY A 35 14.82 -10.22 3.09
C GLY A 35 13.76 -11.21 2.64
N ASP A 36 12.81 -11.51 3.53
CA ASP A 36 11.72 -12.46 3.28
C ASP A 36 10.74 -11.96 2.22
N HIS A 37 10.49 -10.64 2.12
CA HIS A 37 9.68 -10.08 1.04
C HIS A 37 10.27 -10.41 -0.33
N ALA A 38 11.56 -10.13 -0.53
CA ALA A 38 12.23 -10.44 -1.80
C ALA A 38 12.24 -11.95 -2.07
N SER A 39 12.49 -12.75 -1.03
CA SER A 39 12.57 -14.21 -1.14
C SER A 39 11.25 -14.84 -1.59
N ARG A 40 10.11 -14.37 -1.05
CA ARG A 40 8.77 -14.84 -1.45
C ARG A 40 8.47 -14.51 -2.91
N VAL A 41 8.77 -13.29 -3.35
CA VAL A 41 8.54 -12.88 -4.74
C VAL A 41 9.46 -13.65 -5.68
N ARG A 42 10.74 -13.84 -5.34
CA ARG A 42 11.68 -14.66 -6.11
C ARG A 42 11.18 -16.09 -6.26
N ALA A 43 10.75 -16.72 -5.17
CA ALA A 43 10.23 -18.08 -5.18
C ALA A 43 9.01 -18.23 -6.11
N ALA A 44 8.12 -17.23 -6.14
CA ALA A 44 7.00 -17.22 -7.06
C ALA A 44 7.45 -16.99 -8.53
N PHE A 45 8.32 -16.02 -8.79
CA PHE A 45 8.57 -15.52 -10.16
C PHE A 45 9.67 -16.28 -10.90
N ILE A 46 10.54 -17.02 -10.21
CA ILE A 46 11.69 -17.71 -10.82
C ILE A 46 11.26 -18.79 -11.82
N HIS A 47 10.09 -19.39 -11.60
CA HIS A 47 9.49 -20.41 -12.48
C HIS A 47 8.40 -19.87 -13.40
N PHE A 48 8.04 -18.59 -13.27
CA PHE A 48 7.03 -17.97 -14.10
C PHE A 48 7.61 -17.47 -15.43
N ASN A 49 6.87 -17.69 -16.51
CA ASN A 49 7.06 -16.95 -17.76
C ASN A 49 6.45 -15.54 -17.65
N ASP A 50 6.66 -14.71 -18.66
CA ASP A 50 6.24 -13.31 -18.60
C ASP A 50 4.71 -13.13 -18.50
N VAL A 51 3.94 -14.01 -19.13
CA VAL A 51 2.46 -14.00 -19.03
C VAL A 51 2.02 -14.31 -17.59
N GLN A 52 2.63 -15.30 -16.95
CA GLN A 52 2.32 -15.66 -15.56
C GLN A 52 2.73 -14.56 -14.58
N ARG A 53 3.87 -13.89 -14.82
CA ARG A 53 4.30 -12.72 -14.03
C ARG A 53 3.31 -11.58 -14.15
N LEU A 54 2.87 -11.28 -15.38
CA LEU A 54 1.86 -10.26 -15.66
C LEU A 54 0.57 -10.56 -14.88
N GLN A 55 0.01 -11.76 -15.04
CA GLN A 55 -1.20 -12.19 -14.34
C GLN A 55 -1.07 -12.10 -12.81
N HIS A 56 0.09 -12.49 -12.27
CA HIS A 56 0.32 -12.40 -10.84
C HIS A 56 0.32 -10.94 -10.34
N VAL A 57 0.95 -10.03 -11.10
CA VAL A 57 0.94 -8.60 -10.77
C VAL A 57 -0.48 -8.04 -10.90
N GLU A 58 -1.23 -8.41 -11.94
CA GLU A 58 -2.62 -7.98 -12.13
C GLU A 58 -3.53 -8.43 -10.98
N GLN A 59 -3.44 -9.69 -10.56
CA GLN A 59 -4.21 -10.20 -9.42
C GLN A 59 -3.94 -9.42 -8.14
N ARG A 60 -2.69 -8.98 -7.94
CA ARG A 60 -2.31 -8.17 -6.78
C ARG A 60 -2.83 -6.74 -6.89
N LEU A 61 -2.74 -6.12 -8.07
CA LEU A 61 -3.25 -4.77 -8.31
C LEU A 61 -4.78 -4.70 -8.16
N ASN A 62 -5.50 -5.75 -8.57
CA ASN A 62 -6.96 -5.86 -8.43
C ASN A 62 -7.47 -5.75 -6.98
N ARG A 63 -6.60 -5.99 -5.97
CA ARG A 63 -6.97 -5.79 -4.56
C ARG A 63 -7.10 -4.32 -4.18
N SER A 64 -6.43 -3.43 -4.92
CA SER A 64 -6.41 -2.01 -4.63
C SER A 64 -7.14 -1.18 -5.69
N VAL A 65 -6.98 -1.50 -6.96
CA VAL A 65 -7.53 -0.71 -8.07
C VAL A 65 -8.37 -1.62 -8.96
N GLN A 66 -9.56 -1.16 -9.33
CA GLN A 66 -10.46 -1.88 -10.22
C GLN A 66 -10.39 -1.30 -11.64
N GLY A 67 -10.68 -2.15 -12.64
CA GLY A 67 -10.79 -1.73 -14.04
C GLY A 67 -9.53 -1.09 -14.61
N PHE A 68 -8.34 -1.43 -14.08
CA PHE A 68 -7.09 -0.87 -14.56
C PHE A 68 -6.60 -1.58 -15.82
N THR A 69 -5.75 -0.90 -16.58
CA THR A 69 -4.96 -1.48 -17.67
C THR A 69 -3.48 -1.37 -17.31
N LEU A 70 -2.78 -2.49 -17.28
CA LEU A 70 -1.34 -2.55 -17.08
C LEU A 70 -0.63 -2.22 -18.40
N GLN A 71 0.21 -1.19 -18.42
CA GLN A 71 0.87 -0.68 -19.62
C GLN A 71 2.30 -1.18 -19.76
N ALA A 72 3.00 -1.33 -18.64
CA ALA A 72 4.37 -1.79 -18.60
C ALA A 72 4.63 -2.56 -17.31
N LEU A 73 5.52 -3.55 -17.40
CA LEU A 73 6.01 -4.33 -16.27
C LEU A 73 7.49 -4.65 -16.51
N ASP A 74 8.33 -4.35 -15.53
CA ASP A 74 9.74 -4.67 -15.52
C ASP A 74 10.15 -5.25 -14.16
N LEU A 75 10.98 -6.28 -14.19
CA LEU A 75 11.42 -7.02 -13.01
C LEU A 75 12.93 -7.20 -13.07
N GLN A 76 13.61 -6.52 -12.14
CA GLN A 76 15.06 -6.50 -12.08
C GLN A 76 15.55 -7.27 -10.86
N GLN A 77 16.77 -7.83 -10.97
CA GLN A 77 17.45 -8.52 -9.87
C GLN A 77 16.72 -9.75 -9.31
N LEU A 78 15.92 -10.42 -10.17
CA LEU A 78 15.22 -11.65 -9.81
C LEU A 78 16.18 -12.76 -9.35
N ARG A 79 17.34 -12.90 -10.00
CA ARG A 79 18.32 -13.97 -9.73
C ARG A 79 19.53 -13.53 -8.88
N ASP A 80 19.71 -12.24 -8.66
CA ASP A 80 20.81 -11.73 -7.83
C ASP A 80 20.37 -11.58 -6.37
N LEU A 81 20.71 -12.57 -5.54
CA LEU A 81 20.35 -12.57 -4.12
C LEU A 81 21.06 -11.50 -3.28
N ARG A 82 22.11 -10.86 -3.82
CA ARG A 82 22.88 -9.82 -3.12
C ARG A 82 22.27 -8.43 -3.29
N GLN A 83 21.37 -8.29 -4.26
CA GLN A 83 20.68 -7.04 -4.59
C GLN A 83 19.23 -7.09 -4.10
N ASN A 84 18.66 -5.91 -3.87
CA ASN A 84 17.22 -5.79 -3.65
C ASN A 84 16.46 -6.16 -4.93
N LEU A 85 15.32 -6.83 -4.76
CA LEU A 85 14.44 -7.12 -5.88
C LEU A 85 13.66 -5.84 -6.23
N VAL A 86 13.66 -5.46 -7.51
CA VAL A 86 12.97 -4.26 -7.98
C VAL A 86 11.90 -4.64 -9.00
N LEU A 87 10.67 -4.19 -8.76
CA LEU A 87 9.54 -4.36 -9.65
C LEU A 87 8.97 -3.00 -10.03
N THR A 88 8.99 -2.68 -11.32
CA THR A 88 8.49 -1.41 -11.86
C THR A 88 7.30 -1.68 -12.75
N TYR A 89 6.22 -0.91 -12.61
CA TYR A 89 5.06 -1.04 -13.48
C TYR A 89 4.30 0.27 -13.67
N LYS A 90 3.60 0.35 -14.80
CA LYS A 90 2.74 1.49 -15.16
C LYS A 90 1.33 1.01 -15.40
N PHE A 91 0.35 1.73 -14.88
CA PHE A 91 -1.05 1.42 -15.12
C PHE A 91 -1.91 2.68 -15.27
N THR A 92 -3.08 2.49 -15.86
CA THR A 92 -4.16 3.47 -15.90
C THR A 92 -5.43 2.85 -15.34
N THR A 93 -6.32 3.65 -14.76
CA THR A 93 -7.67 3.25 -14.37
C THR A 93 -8.63 4.42 -14.63
N PRO A 94 -9.79 4.20 -15.25
CA PRO A 94 -10.66 5.28 -15.69
C PRO A 94 -11.53 5.88 -14.57
N GLN A 95 -11.71 5.18 -13.44
CA GLN A 95 -12.69 5.56 -12.41
C GLN A 95 -12.10 5.44 -11.01
N TYR A 96 -10.92 6.05 -10.81
CA TYR A 96 -10.27 6.08 -9.50
C TYR A 96 -10.85 7.17 -8.60
N GLY A 97 -10.82 8.41 -9.09
CA GLY A 97 -11.46 9.55 -8.44
C GLY A 97 -12.98 9.45 -8.62
N GLN A 98 -13.72 9.42 -7.52
CA GLN A 98 -15.17 9.34 -7.59
C GLN A 98 -15.77 10.74 -7.65
N VAL A 99 -16.07 11.20 -8.87
CA VAL A 99 -16.74 12.48 -9.09
C VAL A 99 -18.20 12.41 -8.61
N ARG A 100 -18.61 13.39 -7.81
CA ARG A 100 -19.93 13.55 -7.20
C ARG A 100 -20.33 15.02 -7.25
N GLY A 101 -20.87 15.46 -8.39
CA GLY A 101 -21.23 16.86 -8.62
C GLY A 101 -19.97 17.75 -8.63
N PRO A 102 -19.86 18.76 -7.74
CA PRO A 102 -18.67 19.60 -7.64
C PRO A 102 -17.53 18.97 -6.82
N LEU A 103 -17.75 17.81 -6.19
CA LEU A 103 -16.77 17.13 -5.36
C LEU A 103 -16.16 15.93 -6.09
N MET A 104 -14.92 15.58 -5.74
CA MET A 104 -14.27 14.35 -6.14
C MET A 104 -13.63 13.70 -4.91
N LEU A 105 -14.00 12.45 -4.64
CA LEU A 105 -13.37 11.66 -3.58
C LEU A 105 -12.19 10.89 -4.15
N VAL A 106 -11.03 11.02 -3.51
CA VAL A 106 -9.78 10.38 -3.94
C VAL A 106 -9.18 9.64 -2.77
N ARG A 107 -8.95 8.33 -2.90
CA ARG A 107 -8.27 7.56 -1.87
C ARG A 107 -6.75 7.83 -1.97
N PRO A 108 -6.08 8.35 -0.93
CA PRO A 108 -4.63 8.64 -1.00
C PRO A 108 -3.78 7.37 -1.10
N ARG A 109 -4.24 6.30 -0.45
CA ARG A 109 -3.68 4.96 -0.58
C ARG A 109 -4.05 4.40 -1.95
N VAL A 110 -3.18 4.61 -2.95
CA VAL A 110 -3.41 4.07 -4.30
C VAL A 110 -3.30 2.54 -4.31
N LEU A 111 -2.21 2.01 -3.77
CA LEU A 111 -1.91 0.58 -3.73
C LEU A 111 -1.56 0.07 -2.33
N GLY A 112 -1.62 -1.26 -2.18
CA GLY A 112 -1.09 -2.00 -1.04
C GLY A 112 -2.07 -2.14 0.09
N GLU A 113 -2.12 -3.30 0.71
CA GLU A 113 -3.01 -3.59 1.83
C GLU A 113 -2.12 -4.11 2.96
N LYS A 114 -2.21 -3.46 4.12
CA LYS A 114 -1.50 -3.81 5.35
C LYS A 114 -2.49 -4.36 6.39
N SER A 115 -3.73 -3.84 6.39
CA SER A 115 -4.78 -4.34 7.26
C SER A 115 -5.22 -5.73 6.83
N PHE A 116 -5.55 -6.58 7.81
CA PHE A 116 -6.20 -7.87 7.54
C PHE A 116 -7.37 -8.13 8.51
N PRO A 117 -8.37 -8.92 8.10
CA PRO A 117 -9.50 -9.23 8.95
C PRO A 117 -9.05 -10.09 10.15
N VAL A 118 -9.39 -9.63 11.35
CA VAL A 118 -9.18 -10.38 12.59
C VAL A 118 -10.53 -10.89 13.09
N GLU A 119 -10.64 -12.20 13.29
CA GLU A 119 -11.88 -12.82 13.76
C GLU A 119 -12.34 -12.26 15.13
N GLN A 120 -13.67 -12.18 15.29
CA GLN A 120 -14.27 -11.73 16.55
C GLN A 120 -14.28 -12.82 17.62
N LYS A 121 -14.16 -14.10 17.23
CA LYS A 121 -14.16 -15.21 18.16
C LYS A 121 -12.90 -15.16 19.05
N PRO A 122 -13.03 -15.41 20.36
CA PRO A 122 -11.87 -15.54 21.23
C PRO A 122 -10.93 -16.62 20.70
N ARG A 123 -9.62 -16.32 20.63
CA ARG A 123 -8.60 -17.29 20.25
C ARG A 123 -8.05 -17.93 21.51
N GLN A 124 -7.80 -19.24 21.46
CA GLN A 124 -7.08 -19.97 22.51
C GLN A 124 -5.55 -19.94 22.29
N TYR A 125 -5.12 -19.66 21.06
CA TYR A 125 -3.73 -19.68 20.64
C TYR A 125 -3.30 -18.30 20.11
N PRO A 126 -2.00 -17.96 20.19
CA PRO A 126 -1.45 -16.76 19.57
C PRO A 126 -1.78 -16.67 18.08
N LEU A 127 -1.81 -15.43 17.57
CA LEU A 127 -1.92 -15.14 16.14
C LEU A 127 -0.53 -14.82 15.60
N GLU A 128 -0.06 -15.57 14.60
CA GLU A 128 1.21 -15.34 13.91
C GLU A 128 1.08 -14.24 12.85
N LEU A 129 1.92 -13.21 12.91
CA LEU A 129 1.96 -12.05 12.01
C LEU A 129 2.85 -12.26 10.77
N GLY A 130 3.45 -13.45 10.62
CA GLY A 130 4.16 -13.85 9.39
C GLY A 130 5.57 -13.28 9.20
N GLY A 131 6.09 -12.52 10.18
CA GLY A 131 7.47 -12.04 10.20
C GLY A 131 7.61 -10.63 10.77
N THR A 132 8.81 -10.28 11.21
CA THR A 132 9.21 -8.88 11.43
C THR A 132 9.46 -8.21 10.08
N SER A 133 8.93 -7.01 9.90
CA SER A 133 9.08 -6.28 8.64
C SER A 133 9.00 -4.77 8.86
N ARG A 134 9.58 -4.02 7.93
CA ARG A 134 9.36 -2.59 7.79
C ARG A 134 8.90 -2.29 6.37
N GLU A 135 7.69 -1.77 6.27
CA GLU A 135 7.04 -1.50 5.00
C GLU A 135 6.70 -0.01 4.89
N VAL A 136 7.03 0.61 3.76
CA VAL A 136 6.78 2.03 3.51
C VAL A 136 6.14 2.17 2.14
N ASP A 137 5.02 2.88 2.10
CA ASP A 137 4.41 3.32 0.84
C ASP A 137 4.49 4.85 0.79
N ASP A 138 4.94 5.38 -0.34
CA ASP A 138 5.14 6.81 -0.60
C ASP A 138 4.53 7.16 -1.97
N TYR A 139 3.43 7.91 -1.96
CA TYR A 139 2.65 8.21 -3.15
C TYR A 139 2.52 9.70 -3.37
N ASP A 140 2.77 10.08 -4.60
CA ASP A 140 2.57 11.41 -5.13
C ASP A 140 1.42 11.39 -6.11
N ILE A 141 0.39 12.19 -5.86
CA ILE A 141 -0.76 12.32 -6.74
C ILE A 141 -0.84 13.78 -7.21
N GLN A 142 -0.60 14.00 -8.50
CA GLN A 142 -0.86 15.27 -9.16
C GLN A 142 -2.37 15.44 -9.29
N LEU A 143 -2.90 16.49 -8.65
CA LEU A 143 -4.32 16.82 -8.70
C LEU A 143 -4.66 17.49 -10.04
N PRO A 144 -5.89 17.31 -10.55
CA PRO A 144 -6.34 17.95 -11.77
C PRO A 144 -6.51 19.45 -11.60
N ASP A 145 -6.28 20.19 -12.68
CA ASP A 145 -6.55 21.63 -12.71
C ASP A 145 -8.02 21.93 -12.41
N GLY A 146 -8.26 23.06 -11.75
CA GLY A 146 -9.61 23.48 -11.35
C GLY A 146 -10.17 22.70 -10.16
N TYR A 147 -9.34 21.97 -9.41
CA TYR A 147 -9.69 21.38 -8.13
C TYR A 147 -8.78 21.89 -7.02
N VAL A 148 -9.38 22.09 -5.84
CA VAL A 148 -8.67 22.37 -4.59
C VAL A 148 -9.04 21.32 -3.54
N VAL A 149 -8.18 21.12 -2.57
CA VAL A 149 -8.45 20.21 -1.44
C VAL A 149 -9.43 20.89 -0.48
N ASP A 150 -10.54 20.22 -0.19
CA ASP A 150 -11.60 20.69 0.70
C ASP A 150 -11.48 20.03 2.08
N ASP A 151 -11.16 18.74 2.12
CA ASP A 151 -10.97 17.98 3.35
C ASP A 151 -9.89 16.90 3.20
N ILE A 152 -9.12 16.70 4.27
CA ILE A 152 -8.10 15.64 4.35
C ILE A 152 -8.31 14.82 5.63
N PRO A 153 -8.20 13.48 5.55
CA PRO A 153 -8.19 12.65 6.74
C PRO A 153 -7.09 13.05 7.72
N GLU A 154 -7.38 12.95 9.02
CA GLU A 154 -6.38 13.18 10.06
C GLU A 154 -5.22 12.17 9.97
N PRO A 155 -3.97 12.58 10.27
CA PRO A 155 -2.85 11.67 10.28
C PRO A 155 -3.01 10.60 11.37
N VAL A 156 -2.68 9.36 11.05
CA VAL A 156 -2.76 8.25 11.99
C VAL A 156 -1.38 7.98 12.57
N LYS A 157 -1.32 7.75 13.89
CA LYS A 157 -0.14 7.21 14.56
C LYS A 157 -0.55 6.30 15.71
N ILE A 158 -0.13 5.04 15.65
CA ILE A 158 -0.50 4.02 16.64
C ILE A 158 0.66 3.06 16.87
N ASP A 159 0.98 2.79 18.13
CA ASP A 159 2.00 1.83 18.59
C ASP A 159 1.36 0.90 19.61
N MET A 160 1.42 -0.41 19.32
CA MET A 160 0.86 -1.47 20.18
C MET A 160 1.98 -2.38 20.74
N GLY A 161 3.24 -1.97 20.66
CA GLY A 161 4.40 -2.74 21.09
C GLY A 161 4.78 -3.89 20.14
N PHE A 162 3.81 -4.64 19.62
CA PHE A 162 4.04 -5.68 18.59
C PHE A 162 4.19 -5.10 17.18
N GLY A 163 3.69 -3.89 16.95
CA GLY A 163 3.81 -3.19 15.68
C GLY A 163 3.45 -1.72 15.79
N THR A 164 3.84 -0.96 14.77
CA THR A 164 3.53 0.47 14.64
C THR A 164 3.00 0.78 13.27
N TYR A 165 2.04 1.70 13.23
CA TYR A 165 1.53 2.26 12.00
C TYR A 165 1.52 3.77 12.10
N GLN A 166 1.99 4.43 11.06
CA GLN A 166 1.83 5.87 10.89
C GLN A 166 1.52 6.21 9.44
N SER A 167 0.60 7.14 9.23
CA SER A 167 0.25 7.69 7.93
C SER A 167 0.10 9.20 8.03
N LYS A 168 0.45 9.91 6.95
CA LYS A 168 0.08 11.31 6.78
C LYS A 168 -0.17 11.65 5.32
N ILE A 169 -0.88 12.75 5.14
CA ILE A 169 -1.13 13.38 3.86
C ILE A 169 -0.65 14.83 3.97
N ASP A 170 0.20 15.26 3.04
CA ASP A 170 0.58 16.65 2.88
C ASP A 170 0.14 17.16 1.51
N ILE A 171 -0.24 18.43 1.45
CA ILE A 171 -0.56 19.11 0.19
C ILE A 171 0.55 20.11 -0.11
N VAL A 172 1.20 19.94 -1.25
CA VAL A 172 2.28 20.82 -1.74
C VAL A 172 1.88 21.35 -3.10
N GLY A 173 1.31 22.56 -3.14
CA GLY A 173 0.76 23.14 -4.37
C GLY A 173 -0.42 22.31 -4.89
N SER A 174 -0.33 21.83 -6.13
CA SER A 174 -1.34 20.95 -6.75
C SER A 174 -1.01 19.45 -6.58
N LYS A 175 -0.14 19.10 -5.63
CA LYS A 175 0.31 17.73 -5.38
C LYS A 175 -0.14 17.26 -4.00
N LEU A 176 -0.77 16.10 -3.95
CA LEU A 176 -1.08 15.37 -2.73
C LEU A 176 0.04 14.34 -2.51
N HIS A 177 0.73 14.44 -1.39
CA HIS A 177 1.74 13.48 -0.94
C HIS A 177 1.16 12.62 0.18
N TYR A 178 1.03 11.33 -0.05
CA TYR A 178 0.63 10.35 0.95
C TYR A 178 1.83 9.50 1.32
N ARG A 179 2.08 9.37 2.62
CA ARG A 179 3.12 8.48 3.12
C ARG A 179 2.59 7.67 4.28
N ARG A 180 2.84 6.36 4.25
CA ARG A 180 2.63 5.48 5.40
C ARG A 180 3.82 4.60 5.68
N GLU A 181 3.96 4.23 6.93
CA GLU A 181 4.95 3.28 7.43
C GLU A 181 4.26 2.28 8.35
N TYR A 182 4.49 1.01 8.08
CA TYR A 182 4.02 -0.11 8.86
C TYR A 182 5.21 -0.96 9.31
N VAL A 183 5.36 -1.16 10.61
CA VAL A 183 6.45 -1.95 11.19
C VAL A 183 5.88 -3.05 12.05
N VAL A 184 6.26 -4.29 11.77
CA VAL A 184 5.97 -5.45 12.60
C VAL A 184 7.23 -5.80 13.39
N ARG A 185 7.12 -5.79 14.73
CA ARG A 185 8.24 -6.01 15.66
C ARG A 185 8.22 -7.39 16.31
N LYS A 186 7.06 -8.06 16.34
CA LYS A 186 6.89 -9.39 16.93
C LYS A 186 6.33 -10.38 15.91
N LEU A 187 6.72 -11.63 16.04
CA LEU A 187 6.23 -12.72 15.18
C LEU A 187 4.79 -13.12 15.49
N ALA A 188 4.37 -12.97 16.74
CA ALA A 188 3.06 -13.40 17.20
C ALA A 188 2.46 -12.43 18.21
N VAL A 189 1.13 -12.36 18.22
CA VAL A 189 0.33 -11.66 19.22
C VAL A 189 -0.34 -12.70 20.12
N PRO A 190 -0.07 -12.70 21.43
CA PRO A 190 -0.74 -13.59 22.38
C PRO A 190 -2.26 -13.43 22.35
N ALA A 191 -2.98 -14.49 22.69
CA ALA A 191 -4.46 -14.53 22.68
C ALA A 191 -5.10 -13.39 23.49
N GLU A 192 -4.49 -13.01 24.61
CA GLU A 192 -4.92 -11.91 25.48
C GLU A 192 -4.83 -10.52 24.82
N HIS A 193 -3.92 -10.33 23.86
CA HIS A 193 -3.71 -9.07 23.14
C HIS A 193 -4.45 -9.01 21.79
N ILE A 194 -5.26 -10.02 21.45
CA ILE A 194 -6.09 -9.99 20.23
C ILE A 194 -7.04 -8.76 20.16
N PRO A 195 -7.62 -8.26 21.27
CA PRO A 195 -8.37 -7.00 21.22
C PRO A 195 -7.55 -5.80 20.75
N GLU A 196 -6.27 -5.72 21.15
CA GLU A 196 -5.35 -4.66 20.71
C GLU A 196 -5.01 -4.82 19.23
N LEU A 197 -4.78 -6.04 18.78
CA LEU A 197 -4.58 -6.33 17.35
C LEU A 197 -5.81 -5.95 16.53
N ARG A 198 -7.03 -6.24 16.98
CA ARG A 198 -8.25 -5.79 16.30
C ARG A 198 -8.32 -4.27 16.18
N LYS A 199 -8.01 -3.55 17.26
CA LYS A 199 -7.98 -2.08 17.23
C LYS A 199 -6.92 -1.58 16.24
N PHE A 200 -5.75 -2.21 16.24
CA PHE A 200 -4.64 -1.87 15.35
C PHE A 200 -5.02 -2.07 13.88
N GLU A 201 -5.44 -3.29 13.51
CA GLU A 201 -5.87 -3.62 12.15
C GLU A 201 -7.07 -2.79 11.69
N GLY A 202 -8.03 -2.51 12.58
CA GLY A 202 -9.17 -1.64 12.30
C GLY A 202 -8.78 -0.19 12.06
N THR A 203 -7.79 0.33 12.80
CA THR A 203 -7.25 1.69 12.59
C THR A 203 -6.55 1.79 11.24
N ILE A 204 -5.73 0.78 10.89
CA ILE A 204 -5.07 0.70 9.58
C ILE A 204 -6.12 0.62 8.47
N GLY A 205 -7.13 -0.24 8.62
CA GLY A 205 -8.21 -0.41 7.64
C GLY A 205 -9.01 0.88 7.41
N ALA A 206 -9.26 1.65 8.47
CA ALA A 206 -9.94 2.94 8.36
C ALA A 206 -9.11 3.96 7.56
N ASP A 207 -7.82 4.14 7.88
CA ASP A 207 -6.88 4.99 7.10
C ASP A 207 -6.83 4.54 5.63
N GLU A 208 -6.74 3.23 5.43
CA GLU A 208 -6.67 2.59 4.14
C GLU A 208 -7.91 2.78 3.26
N SER A 209 -9.05 3.11 3.87
CA SER A 209 -10.33 3.39 3.22
C SER A 209 -10.65 4.88 3.14
N ALA A 210 -9.88 5.72 3.85
CA ALA A 210 -10.12 7.15 3.95
C ALA A 210 -9.93 7.84 2.59
N ALA A 211 -10.76 8.84 2.33
CA ALA A 211 -10.72 9.61 1.09
C ALA A 211 -10.40 11.08 1.40
N VAL A 212 -9.58 11.67 0.57
CA VAL A 212 -9.45 13.13 0.45
C VAL A 212 -10.59 13.65 -0.40
N VAL A 213 -11.16 14.77 0.02
CA VAL A 213 -12.22 15.46 -0.71
C VAL A 213 -11.60 16.59 -1.50
N LEU A 214 -11.77 16.54 -2.81
CA LEU A 214 -11.45 17.65 -3.71
C LEU A 214 -12.72 18.37 -4.10
N LYS A 215 -12.64 19.68 -4.24
CA LYS A 215 -13.74 20.54 -4.67
C LYS A 215 -13.33 21.32 -5.92
N ARG A 216 -14.22 21.32 -6.90
CA ARG A 216 -14.02 22.09 -8.13
C ARG A 216 -14.07 23.58 -7.83
N THR A 217 -13.04 24.31 -8.24
CA THR A 217 -13.06 25.78 -8.26
C THR A 217 -13.77 26.20 -9.54
N ASN A 218 -14.89 26.91 -9.40
CA ASN A 218 -15.60 27.54 -10.52
C ASN A 218 -14.70 28.57 -11.23
#